data_AF-A0A423NZJ6-F1
#
_entry.id   AF-A0A423NZJ6-F1
#
_cell.length_a   1.000
_cell.length_b   1.000
_cell.length_c   1.000
_cell.angle_alpha   90.00
_cell.angle_beta   90.00
_cell.angle_gamma   90.00
#
_symmetry.space_group_name_H-M   'P 1'
#
loop_
_entity.id
_entity.type
_entity.pdbx_description
1 polymer ?
#
loop_
_entity_poly.entity_id
_entity_poly.type
_entity_poly.pdbx_seq_one_letter_code
_entity_poly.pdbx_strand_id
1 'polypeptide(L)'
;MTIISKTEFAARRGWAKSYVSKLASQDRLVLTENGKIDLEATEALLDKTSDPSKVAVAERHQQDRIQRDVYSQLSPLTESTSMAAPPHLMPVDGKHPDYQKSRALREHNMAKLAEIELGKAQGSLVSKEAVETGAYNAGRLLRDQLFGPLPQLSHDLAAMTDPWLIEKHLTATFRRTLEEAERLSSADLEHAMTTD
;
A
#
# COMPACT_ATOMS: atom_id res chain seq x y z
N MET A 1 21.19 22.18 -27.60
CA MET A 1 22.24 22.69 -26.66
C MET A 1 21.67 23.69 -25.65
N THR A 2 20.90 23.18 -24.70
CA THR A 2 20.47 23.91 -23.52
C THR A 2 21.52 23.71 -22.42
N ILE A 3 22.28 24.77 -22.13
CA ILE A 3 23.32 24.75 -21.09
C ILE A 3 22.71 25.25 -19.79
N ILE A 4 22.67 24.39 -18.77
CA ILE A 4 22.08 24.71 -17.47
C ILE A 4 23.08 24.50 -16.34
N SER A 5 22.81 25.14 -15.20
CA SER A 5 23.64 24.95 -14.01
C SER A 5 23.36 23.59 -13.34
N LYS A 6 24.33 23.06 -12.57
CA LYS A 6 24.17 21.81 -11.82
C LYS A 6 22.97 21.86 -10.85
N THR A 7 22.72 23.02 -10.26
CA THR A 7 21.62 23.25 -9.31
C THR A 7 20.26 23.22 -10.01
N GLU A 8 20.18 23.82 -11.19
CA GLU A 8 18.97 23.89 -12.00
C GLU A 8 18.62 22.51 -12.59
N PHE A 9 19.63 21.73 -12.99
CA PHE A 9 19.44 20.34 -13.41
C PHE A 9 18.91 19.46 -12.26
N ALA A 10 19.46 19.62 -11.05
CA ALA A 10 19.01 18.91 -9.87
C ALA A 10 17.54 19.20 -9.54
N ALA A 11 17.15 20.48 -9.56
CA ALA A 11 15.77 20.91 -9.31
C ALA A 11 14.79 20.34 -10.35
N ARG A 12 15.16 20.37 -11.63
CA ARG A 12 14.31 19.87 -12.73
C ARG A 12 14.06 18.37 -12.66
N ARG A 13 15.05 17.58 -12.21
CA ARG A 13 14.92 16.12 -12.05
C ARG A 13 14.45 15.67 -10.67
N GLY A 14 14.23 16.59 -9.73
CA GLY A 14 13.88 16.26 -8.35
C GLY A 14 14.99 15.53 -7.59
N TRP A 15 16.24 15.75 -7.97
CA TRP A 15 17.41 15.11 -7.36
C TRP A 15 18.12 16.03 -6.39
N ALA A 16 18.76 15.44 -5.37
CA ALA A 16 19.62 16.20 -4.47
C ALA A 16 20.87 16.70 -5.20
N LYS A 17 21.34 17.91 -4.86
CA LYS A 17 22.56 18.52 -5.43
C LYS A 17 23.80 17.63 -5.26
N SER A 18 23.89 16.91 -4.14
CA SER A 18 24.96 15.93 -3.87
C SER A 18 24.97 14.76 -4.85
N TYR A 19 23.80 14.33 -5.32
CA TYR A 19 23.69 13.26 -6.31
C TYR A 19 24.19 13.71 -7.70
N VAL A 20 23.87 14.94 -8.10
CA VAL A 20 24.40 15.54 -9.33
C VAL A 20 25.92 15.72 -9.27
N SER A 21 26.47 16.12 -8.11
CA SER A 21 27.93 16.15 -7.91
C SER A 21 28.57 14.76 -8.02
N LYS A 22 27.91 13.71 -7.51
CA LYS A 22 28.38 12.33 -7.65
C LYS A 22 28.37 11.86 -9.10
N LEU A 23 27.33 12.19 -9.87
CA LEU A 23 27.27 11.89 -11.31
C LEU A 23 28.37 12.61 -12.09
N ALA A 24 28.70 13.85 -11.70
CA ALA A 24 29.83 14.59 -12.28
C ALA A 24 31.17 13.88 -12.02
N SER A 25 31.38 13.35 -10.81
CA SER A 25 32.61 12.61 -10.48
C SER A 25 32.71 11.21 -11.09
N GLN A 26 31.60 10.68 -11.61
CA GLN A 26 31.53 9.38 -12.27
C GLN A 26 31.60 9.51 -13.80
N ASP A 27 31.93 10.70 -14.32
CA ASP A 27 31.95 11.04 -15.76
C ASP A 27 30.63 10.71 -16.49
N ARG A 28 29.50 10.79 -15.76
CA ARG A 28 28.15 10.51 -16.29
C ARG A 28 27.37 11.78 -16.65
N LEU A 29 28.02 12.94 -16.67
CA LEU A 29 27.45 14.22 -17.10
C LEU A 29 28.35 14.84 -18.16
N VAL A 30 27.76 15.41 -19.20
CA VAL A 30 28.51 16.16 -20.21
C VAL A 30 28.66 17.60 -19.73
N LEU A 31 29.86 17.93 -19.26
CA LEU A 31 30.22 19.26 -18.78
C LEU A 31 30.83 20.07 -19.94
N THR A 32 30.34 21.29 -20.11
CA THR A 32 30.94 22.29 -21.00
C THR A 32 32.22 22.86 -20.38
N GLU A 33 33.07 23.52 -21.18
CA GLU A 33 34.32 24.16 -20.74
C GLU A 33 34.13 25.15 -19.57
N ASN A 34 32.91 25.69 -19.41
CA ASN A 34 32.53 26.61 -18.33
C ASN A 34 31.96 25.90 -17.09
N GLY A 35 32.07 24.57 -16.99
CA GLY A 35 31.59 23.77 -15.84
C GLY A 35 30.06 23.65 -15.72
N LYS A 36 29.32 24.04 -16.76
CA LYS A 36 27.85 23.93 -16.86
C LYS A 36 27.46 22.63 -17.59
N ILE A 37 26.28 22.10 -17.32
CA ILE A 37 25.79 20.84 -17.88
C ILE A 37 25.12 21.10 -19.23
N ASP A 38 25.51 20.37 -20.27
CA ASP A 38 24.71 20.27 -21.50
C ASP A 38 23.59 19.27 -21.27
N LEU A 39 22.36 19.78 -21.18
CA LEU A 39 21.18 18.99 -20.81
C LEU A 39 20.94 17.83 -21.78
N GLU A 40 21.00 18.11 -23.08
CA GLU A 40 20.61 17.17 -24.13
C GLU A 40 21.61 16.03 -24.26
N ALA A 41 22.91 16.35 -24.23
CA ALA A 41 23.98 15.35 -24.26
C ALA A 41 24.04 14.52 -22.96
N THR A 42 23.72 15.13 -21.82
CA THR A 42 23.68 14.46 -20.51
C THR A 42 22.50 13.52 -20.38
N GLU A 43 21.31 13.92 -20.82
CA GLU A 43 20.11 13.05 -20.83
C GLU A 43 20.34 11.84 -21.74
N ALA A 44 20.91 12.03 -22.93
CA ALA A 44 21.25 10.93 -23.83
C ALA A 44 22.30 9.94 -23.24
N LEU A 45 23.26 10.44 -22.47
CA LEU A 45 24.27 9.60 -21.80
C LEU A 45 23.64 8.85 -20.62
N LEU A 46 22.78 9.50 -19.85
CA LEU A 46 22.06 8.88 -18.74
C LEU A 46 21.10 7.80 -19.22
N ASP A 47 20.38 8.01 -20.32
CA ASP A 47 19.46 7.01 -20.90
C ASP A 47 20.22 5.77 -21.39
N LYS A 48 21.36 5.96 -22.08
CA LYS A 48 22.22 4.85 -22.52
C LYS A 48 22.85 4.05 -21.39
N THR A 49 23.04 4.68 -20.23
CA THR A 49 23.71 4.09 -19.05
C THR A 49 22.70 3.72 -17.96
N SER A 50 21.41 3.89 -18.20
CA SER A 50 20.36 3.55 -17.24
C SER A 50 20.11 2.06 -17.33
N ASP A 51 20.36 1.33 -16.25
CA ASP A 51 20.09 -0.10 -16.15
C ASP A 51 18.60 -0.29 -15.78
N PRO A 52 17.74 -0.73 -16.73
CA PRO A 52 16.30 -0.88 -16.49
C PRO A 52 15.98 -1.91 -15.40
N SER A 53 16.91 -2.83 -15.13
CA SER A 53 16.81 -3.86 -14.09
C SER A 53 16.81 -3.29 -12.66
N LYS A 54 17.31 -2.05 -12.48
CA LYS A 54 17.43 -1.40 -11.16
C LYS A 54 16.33 -0.40 -10.86
N VAL A 55 15.38 -0.19 -11.77
CA VAL A 55 14.26 0.75 -11.60
C VAL A 55 13.37 0.33 -10.43
N ALA A 56 13.02 -0.96 -10.35
CA ALA A 56 12.22 -1.50 -9.25
C ALA A 56 12.92 -1.36 -7.87
N VAL A 57 14.25 -1.47 -7.84
CA VAL A 57 15.04 -1.30 -6.60
C VAL A 57 15.13 0.17 -6.22
N ALA A 58 15.24 1.07 -7.20
CA ALA A 58 15.23 2.52 -6.97
C ALA A 58 13.86 3.01 -6.47
N GLU A 59 12.77 2.50 -7.04
CA GLU A 59 11.40 2.77 -6.58
C GLU A 59 11.19 2.24 -5.15
N ARG A 60 11.65 1.03 -4.85
CA ARG A 60 11.59 0.47 -3.49
C ARG A 60 12.38 1.33 -2.49
N HIS A 61 13.58 1.77 -2.85
CA HIS A 61 14.36 2.67 -2.00
C HIS A 61 13.79 4.09 -1.90
N GLN A 62 13.03 4.55 -2.89
CA GLN A 62 12.33 5.83 -2.83
C GLN A 62 11.08 5.72 -1.95
N GLN A 63 10.32 4.63 -2.08
CA GLN A 63 9.20 4.30 -1.19
C GLN A 63 9.68 4.10 0.25
N ASP A 64 10.77 3.37 0.47
CA ASP A 64 11.39 3.22 1.80
C ASP A 64 11.87 4.56 2.36
N ARG A 65 12.27 5.52 1.52
CA ARG A 65 12.67 6.86 1.96
C ARG A 65 11.46 7.71 2.31
N ILE A 66 10.40 7.68 1.50
CA ILE A 66 9.14 8.37 1.81
C ILE A 66 8.52 7.77 3.06
N GLN A 67 8.50 6.44 3.17
CA GLN A 67 8.05 5.75 4.37
C GLN A 67 8.95 6.07 5.56
N ARG A 68 10.28 6.05 5.44
CA ARG A 68 11.17 6.49 6.53
C ARG A 68 11.04 7.96 6.86
N ASP A 69 10.72 8.85 5.93
CA ASP A 69 10.58 10.29 6.19
C ASP A 69 9.23 10.59 6.85
N VAL A 70 8.17 9.88 6.43
CA VAL A 70 6.88 9.86 7.11
C VAL A 70 7.02 9.20 8.49
N TYR A 71 7.70 8.06 8.59
CA TYR A 71 7.95 7.38 9.86
C TYR A 71 9.02 8.07 10.73
N SER A 72 9.94 8.88 10.23
CA SER A 72 10.91 9.64 11.04
C SER A 72 10.26 10.91 11.58
N GLN A 73 9.35 11.52 10.81
CA GLN A 73 8.46 12.57 11.29
C GLN A 73 7.41 12.03 12.27
N LEU A 74 7.19 10.71 12.32
CA LEU A 74 6.27 10.04 13.24
C LEU A 74 6.96 9.26 14.38
N SER A 75 8.25 8.90 14.26
CA SER A 75 9.01 8.17 15.29
C SER A 75 9.54 9.12 16.38
N PRO A 76 9.32 8.83 17.67
CA PRO A 76 9.90 9.58 18.78
C PRO A 76 11.36 9.15 19.12
N LEU A 77 12.04 8.36 18.28
CA LEU A 77 13.35 7.78 18.58
C LEU A 77 14.46 8.18 17.58
N THR A 78 14.59 9.48 17.34
CA THR A 78 15.92 10.08 17.19
C THR A 78 15.78 11.51 17.67
N GLU A 79 16.09 11.74 18.95
CA GLU A 79 16.94 12.90 19.24
C GLU A 79 18.08 12.81 18.23
N SER A 80 18.12 13.72 17.25
CA SER A 80 19.37 14.03 16.61
C SER A 80 20.20 14.73 17.67
N THR A 81 20.84 13.91 18.51
CA THR A 81 21.99 14.28 19.33
C THR A 81 23.11 14.65 18.37
N SER A 82 23.00 15.82 17.74
CA SER A 82 24.18 16.62 17.43
C SER A 82 24.66 17.19 18.75
N MET A 83 25.35 16.37 19.55
CA MET A 83 26.23 16.87 20.59
C MET A 83 27.47 17.48 19.92
N ALA A 84 27.37 18.77 19.65
CA ALA A 84 28.50 19.69 19.74
C ALA A 84 28.03 20.88 20.58
N ALA A 85 28.83 21.26 21.56
CA ALA A 85 28.55 22.22 22.63
C ALA A 85 28.22 23.66 22.12
N PRO A 86 27.73 24.57 23.00
CA PRO A 86 26.84 25.68 22.67
C PRO A 86 27.56 26.96 22.20
N PRO A 87 26.82 27.91 21.60
CA PRO A 87 26.66 29.19 22.29
C PRO A 87 25.22 29.74 22.26
N HIS A 88 24.71 29.97 23.46
CA HIS A 88 24.04 31.18 23.95
C HIS A 88 23.18 32.09 23.03
N LEU A 89 22.01 32.44 23.60
CA LEU A 89 21.26 33.71 23.54
C LEU A 89 20.06 33.78 22.57
N MET A 90 18.84 33.69 23.12
CA MET A 90 17.93 34.81 23.41
C MET A 90 16.52 34.25 23.72
N PRO A 91 15.85 34.67 24.82
CA PRO A 91 14.43 34.41 24.99
C PRO A 91 13.67 35.38 24.07
N VAL A 92 13.16 34.90 22.95
CA VAL A 92 12.31 35.71 22.07
C VAL A 92 10.85 35.38 22.35
N ASP A 93 10.15 36.43 22.77
CA ASP A 93 8.73 36.50 23.08
C ASP A 93 7.80 35.76 22.11
N GLY A 94 6.80 35.09 22.69
CA GLY A 94 5.41 35.31 22.26
C GLY A 94 4.78 34.43 21.19
N LYS A 95 5.46 33.44 20.60
CA LYS A 95 4.81 32.52 19.63
C LYS A 95 5.31 31.06 19.71
N HIS A 96 4.99 30.36 20.80
CA HIS A 96 4.99 28.88 20.83
C HIS A 96 3.62 28.14 20.94
N PRO A 97 2.43 28.77 20.72
CA PRO A 97 1.18 28.00 20.67
C PRO A 97 1.14 26.94 19.57
N ASP A 98 1.71 27.24 18.40
CA ASP A 98 1.61 26.33 17.26
C ASP A 98 2.47 25.08 17.39
N TYR A 99 3.65 25.17 18.02
CA TYR A 99 4.48 23.98 18.26
C TYR A 99 3.78 23.00 19.23
N GLN A 100 3.18 23.50 20.30
CA GLN A 100 2.43 22.67 21.24
C GLN A 100 1.19 22.05 20.59
N LYS A 101 0.46 22.82 19.75
CA LYS A 101 -0.67 22.30 18.97
C LYS A 101 -0.24 21.22 17.97
N SER A 102 0.85 21.45 17.23
CA SER A 102 1.41 20.47 16.29
C SER A 102 1.86 19.20 17.01
N ARG A 103 2.49 19.33 18.19
CA ARG A 103 2.89 18.19 19.02
C ARG A 103 1.67 17.42 19.53
N ALA A 104 0.67 18.11 20.08
CA ALA A 104 -0.56 17.48 20.56
C ALA A 104 -1.31 16.75 19.43
N LEU A 105 -1.37 17.34 18.23
CA LEU A 105 -1.97 16.71 17.05
C LEU A 105 -1.19 15.45 16.63
N ARG A 106 0.15 15.49 16.67
CA ARG A 106 0.99 14.33 16.37
C ARG A 106 0.76 13.20 17.39
N GLU A 107 0.80 13.52 18.68
CA GLU A 107 0.57 12.55 19.76
C GLU A 107 -0.83 11.93 19.67
N HIS A 108 -1.86 12.73 19.37
CA HIS A 108 -3.23 12.26 19.15
C HIS A 108 -3.36 11.30 17.96
N ASN A 109 -2.75 11.63 16.82
CA ASN A 109 -2.77 10.75 15.65
C ASN A 109 -1.97 9.46 15.90
N MET A 110 -0.85 9.55 16.63
CA MET A 110 -0.07 8.38 17.03
C MET A 110 -0.87 7.46 17.94
N ALA A 111 -1.60 8.02 18.91
CA ALA A 111 -2.48 7.25 19.78
C ALA A 111 -3.57 6.51 18.97
N LYS A 112 -4.21 7.19 18.01
CA LYS A 112 -5.20 6.56 17.12
C LYS A 112 -4.64 5.44 16.25
N LEU A 113 -3.43 5.61 15.73
CA LEU A 113 -2.77 4.55 14.96
C LEU A 113 -2.46 3.35 15.85
N ALA A 114 -1.95 3.59 17.06
CA ALA A 114 -1.71 2.53 18.04
C ALA A 114 -3.02 1.80 18.43
N GLU A 115 -4.14 2.52 18.57
CA GLU A 115 -5.45 1.91 18.79
C GLU A 115 -5.90 1.02 17.61
N ILE A 116 -5.70 1.47 16.38
CA ILE A 116 -6.01 0.68 15.17
C ILE A 116 -5.11 -0.56 15.08
N GLU A 117 -3.82 -0.42 15.33
CA GLU A 117 -2.87 -1.54 15.32
C GLU A 117 -3.17 -2.55 16.43
N LEU A 118 -3.48 -2.07 17.64
CA LEU A 118 -3.90 -2.90 18.75
C LEU A 118 -5.21 -3.62 18.43
N GLY A 119 -6.18 -2.93 17.82
CA GLY A 119 -7.42 -3.56 17.38
C GLY A 119 -7.21 -4.65 16.33
N LYS A 120 -6.30 -4.44 15.38
CA LYS A 120 -5.90 -5.48 14.40
C LYS A 120 -5.22 -6.67 15.10
N ALA A 121 -4.28 -6.42 16.01
CA ALA A 121 -3.58 -7.47 16.74
C ALA A 121 -4.51 -8.28 17.66
N GLN A 122 -5.55 -7.64 18.20
CA GLN A 122 -6.61 -8.29 18.97
C GLN A 122 -7.67 -8.98 18.10
N GLY A 123 -7.61 -8.85 16.77
CA GLY A 123 -8.58 -9.40 15.83
C GLY A 123 -9.94 -8.68 15.83
N SER A 124 -10.05 -7.50 16.45
CA SER A 124 -11.29 -6.70 16.47
C SER A 124 -11.44 -5.81 15.23
N LEU A 125 -10.36 -5.56 14.49
CA LEU A 125 -10.36 -4.80 13.25
C LEU A 125 -9.81 -5.64 12.10
N VAL A 126 -10.52 -5.64 10.97
CA VAL A 126 -10.16 -6.34 9.74
C VAL A 126 -10.10 -5.39 8.57
N SER A 127 -9.37 -5.77 7.51
CA SER A 127 -9.34 -4.98 6.27
C SER A 127 -10.72 -5.00 5.61
N LYS A 128 -11.27 -3.82 5.31
CA LYS A 128 -12.54 -3.67 4.60
C LYS A 128 -12.52 -4.42 3.26
N GLU A 129 -11.44 -4.28 2.50
CA GLU A 129 -11.29 -4.92 1.18
C GLU A 129 -11.31 -6.45 1.27
N ALA A 130 -10.67 -7.01 2.30
CA ALA A 130 -10.69 -8.45 2.54
C ALA A 130 -12.10 -8.95 2.88
N VAL A 131 -12.86 -8.21 3.71
CA VAL A 131 -14.25 -8.54 4.04
C VAL A 131 -15.15 -8.45 2.81
N GLU A 132 -15.04 -7.38 2.02
CA GLU A 132 -15.83 -7.22 0.80
C GLU A 132 -15.56 -8.33 -0.21
N THR A 133 -14.29 -8.68 -0.40
CA THR A 133 -13.88 -9.77 -1.29
C THR A 133 -14.38 -11.13 -0.79
N GLY A 134 -14.20 -11.41 0.50
CA GLY A 134 -14.66 -12.64 1.13
C GLY A 134 -16.19 -12.80 1.03
N ALA A 135 -16.94 -11.76 1.36
CA ALA A 135 -18.40 -11.75 1.25
C ALA A 135 -18.88 -11.93 -0.19
N TYR A 136 -18.22 -11.27 -1.16
CA TYR A 136 -18.55 -11.42 -2.58
C TYR A 136 -18.32 -12.84 -3.06
N ASN A 137 -17.17 -13.43 -2.73
CA ASN A 137 -16.83 -14.81 -3.11
C ASN A 137 -17.77 -15.83 -2.45
N ALA A 138 -18.10 -15.65 -1.17
CA ALA A 138 -19.05 -16.50 -0.46
C ALA A 138 -20.45 -16.45 -1.10
N GLY A 139 -20.94 -15.25 -1.43
CA GLY A 139 -22.23 -15.08 -2.12
C GLY A 139 -22.24 -15.70 -3.52
N ARG A 140 -21.14 -15.56 -4.26
CA ARG A 140 -20.97 -16.21 -5.56
C ARG A 140 -20.99 -17.73 -5.45
N LEU A 141 -20.25 -18.30 -4.49
CA LEU A 141 -20.22 -19.73 -4.24
C LEU A 141 -21.63 -20.26 -3.93
N LEU A 142 -22.36 -19.61 -3.01
CA LEU A 142 -23.73 -19.98 -2.67
C LEU A 142 -24.64 -19.97 -3.90
N ARG A 143 -24.56 -18.93 -4.73
CA ARG A 143 -25.33 -18.84 -5.97
C ARG A 143 -25.00 -20.00 -6.90
N ASP A 144 -23.71 -20.24 -7.16
CA ASP A 144 -23.27 -21.27 -8.10
C ASP A 144 -23.68 -22.68 -7.61
N GLN A 145 -23.65 -22.93 -6.29
CA GLN A 145 -24.14 -24.17 -5.67
C GLN A 145 -25.67 -24.32 -5.77
N LEU A 146 -26.42 -23.26 -5.50
CA LEU A 146 -27.89 -23.29 -5.55
C LEU A 146 -28.39 -23.56 -6.98
N PHE A 147 -27.74 -22.97 -7.98
CA PHE A 147 -28.15 -23.13 -9.37
C PHE A 147 -27.54 -24.35 -10.09
N GLY A 148 -26.45 -24.91 -9.55
CA GLY A 148 -25.79 -26.10 -10.08
C GLY A 148 -26.72 -27.28 -10.42
N PRO A 149 -27.66 -27.68 -9.54
CA PRO A 149 -28.51 -28.85 -9.79
C PRO A 149 -29.72 -28.58 -10.69
N LEU A 150 -29.98 -27.34 -11.16
CA LEU A 150 -31.19 -27.06 -11.97
C LEU A 150 -31.34 -27.96 -13.20
N PRO A 151 -30.29 -28.27 -13.98
CA PRO A 151 -30.42 -29.16 -15.13
C PRO A 151 -30.85 -30.57 -14.74
N GLN A 152 -30.44 -31.07 -13.57
CA GLN A 152 -30.90 -32.38 -13.09
C GLN A 152 -32.32 -32.29 -12.56
N LEU A 153 -32.62 -31.29 -11.73
CA LEU A 153 -33.95 -31.03 -11.20
C LEU A 153 -34.99 -30.89 -12.30
N SER A 154 -34.67 -30.25 -13.44
CA SER A 154 -35.63 -30.11 -14.54
C SER A 154 -36.04 -31.45 -15.14
N HIS A 155 -35.12 -32.40 -15.27
CA HIS A 155 -35.42 -33.75 -15.77
C HIS A 155 -36.23 -34.55 -14.76
N ASP A 156 -35.86 -34.50 -13.48
CA ASP A 156 -36.55 -35.21 -12.41
C ASP A 156 -37.99 -34.70 -12.27
N LEU A 157 -38.19 -33.38 -12.29
CA LEU A 157 -39.50 -32.74 -12.18
C LEU A 157 -40.39 -32.99 -13.39
N ALA A 158 -39.84 -33.09 -14.61
CA ALA A 158 -40.61 -33.39 -15.81
C ALA A 158 -41.27 -34.78 -15.75
N ALA A 159 -40.71 -35.71 -14.97
CA ALA A 159 -41.27 -37.04 -14.75
C ALA A 159 -42.27 -37.11 -13.58
N MET A 160 -42.33 -36.07 -12.73
CA MET A 160 -43.22 -36.03 -11.57
C MET A 160 -44.57 -35.41 -11.92
N THR A 161 -45.65 -35.98 -11.37
CA THR A 161 -47.03 -35.50 -11.62
C THR A 161 -47.76 -35.07 -10.35
N ASP A 162 -47.30 -35.51 -9.17
CA ASP A 162 -47.89 -35.14 -7.88
C ASP A 162 -47.23 -33.88 -7.31
N PRO A 163 -47.98 -32.78 -7.10
CA PRO A 163 -47.48 -31.53 -6.52
C PRO A 163 -46.79 -31.71 -5.16
N TRP A 164 -47.27 -32.62 -4.31
CA TRP A 164 -46.67 -32.83 -2.98
C TRP A 164 -45.29 -33.47 -3.07
N LEU A 165 -45.13 -34.46 -3.97
CA LEU A 165 -43.83 -35.08 -4.24
C LEU A 165 -42.85 -34.07 -4.84
N ILE A 166 -43.31 -33.20 -5.74
CA ILE A 166 -42.51 -32.12 -6.32
C ILE A 166 -41.97 -31.18 -5.24
N GLU A 167 -42.84 -30.66 -4.37
CA GLU A 167 -42.45 -29.75 -3.28
C GLU A 167 -41.45 -30.41 -2.31
N LYS A 168 -41.75 -31.66 -1.91
CA LYS A 168 -40.87 -32.44 -1.04
C LYS A 168 -39.49 -32.65 -1.66
N HIS A 169 -39.43 -32.98 -2.96
CA HIS A 169 -38.18 -33.22 -3.67
C HIS A 169 -37.36 -31.92 -3.82
N LEU A 170 -38.00 -30.81 -4.19
CA LEU A 170 -37.37 -29.49 -4.26
C LEU A 170 -36.80 -29.07 -2.91
N THR A 171 -37.59 -29.19 -1.84
CA THR A 171 -37.18 -28.80 -0.49
C THR A 171 -36.00 -29.65 -0.01
N ALA A 172 -36.03 -30.96 -0.24
CA ALA A 172 -34.93 -31.85 0.11
C ALA A 172 -33.64 -31.49 -0.66
N THR A 173 -33.78 -31.17 -1.95
CA THR A 173 -32.63 -30.80 -2.79
C THR A 173 -32.03 -29.47 -2.35
N PHE A 174 -32.85 -28.43 -2.17
CA PHE A 174 -32.37 -27.12 -1.73
C PHE A 174 -31.76 -27.16 -0.33
N ARG A 175 -32.34 -27.93 0.59
CA ARG A 175 -31.74 -28.13 1.91
C ARG A 175 -30.34 -28.74 1.80
N ARG A 176 -30.21 -29.84 1.06
CA ARG A 176 -28.91 -30.49 0.84
C ARG A 176 -27.89 -29.55 0.20
N THR A 177 -28.28 -28.77 -0.81
CA THR A 177 -27.36 -27.85 -1.50
C THR A 177 -26.91 -26.71 -0.59
N LEU A 178 -27.81 -26.20 0.28
CA LEU A 178 -27.48 -25.14 1.22
C LEU A 178 -26.60 -25.66 2.36
N GLU A 179 -26.85 -26.87 2.87
CA GLU A 179 -25.99 -27.53 3.86
C GLU A 179 -24.57 -27.78 3.31
N GLU A 180 -24.45 -28.19 2.05
CA GLU A 180 -23.14 -28.37 1.43
C GLU A 180 -22.44 -27.03 1.17
N ALA A 181 -23.18 -25.99 0.76
CA ALA A 181 -22.63 -24.64 0.59
C ALA A 181 -22.14 -24.05 1.93
N GLU A 182 -22.87 -24.28 3.03
CA GLU A 182 -22.45 -23.91 4.38
C GLU A 182 -21.14 -24.61 4.75
N ARG A 183 -21.07 -25.94 4.58
CA ARG A 183 -19.88 -26.73 4.91
C ARG A 183 -18.63 -26.25 4.16
N LEU A 184 -18.77 -25.96 2.86
CA LEU A 184 -17.68 -25.44 2.04
C LEU A 184 -17.29 -24.02 2.44
N SER A 185 -18.28 -23.14 2.68
CA SER A 185 -18.01 -21.76 3.10
C SER A 185 -17.31 -21.69 4.46
N SER A 186 -17.66 -22.56 5.41
CA SER A 186 -16.99 -22.65 6.71
C SER A 186 -15.56 -23.14 6.58
N ALA A 187 -15.31 -24.15 5.74
CA ALA A 187 -13.96 -24.67 5.50
C ALA A 187 -13.06 -23.62 4.81
N ASP A 188 -13.59 -22.89 3.83
CA ASP A 188 -12.86 -21.80 3.17
C ASP A 188 -12.53 -20.67 4.15
N LEU A 189 -13.46 -20.34 5.06
CA LEU A 189 -13.23 -19.33 6.10
C LEU A 189 -12.15 -19.77 7.09
N GLU A 190 -12.20 -21.01 7.59
CA GLU A 190 -11.18 -21.56 8.47
C GLU A 190 -9.81 -21.58 7.80
N HIS A 191 -9.75 -21.93 6.51
CA HIS A 191 -8.48 -21.91 5.78
C HIS A 191 -7.98 -20.48 5.60
N ALA A 192 -8.85 -19.52 5.26
CA ALA A 192 -8.47 -18.11 5.13
C ALA A 192 -7.95 -17.51 6.45
N MET A 193 -8.49 -17.92 7.60
CA MET A 193 -8.06 -17.43 8.92
C MET A 193 -6.76 -18.08 9.45
N THR A 194 -6.35 -19.23 8.91
CA THR A 194 -5.17 -19.99 9.37
C THR A 194 -3.95 -19.82 8.48
N THR A 195 -4.08 -19.14 7.34
CA THR A 195 -3.01 -18.99 6.33
C THR A 195 -2.23 -17.67 6.46
N ASP A 196 -2.47 -16.88 7.52
CA ASP A 196 -1.64 -15.71 7.89
C ASP A 196 -0.44 -16.11 8.78
#